data_AF-A0AAV3S4P6-F1
#
_entry.id   AF-A0AAV3S4P6-F1
#
_cell.length_a   1.000
_cell.length_b   1.000
_cell.length_c   1.000
_cell.angle_alpha   90.00
_cell.angle_beta   90.00
_cell.angle_gamma   90.00
#
_symmetry.space_group_name_H-M   'P 1'
#
loop_
_entity.id
_entity.type
_entity.pdbx_description
1 polymer ?
#
loop_
_entity_poly.entity_id
_entity_poly.type
_entity_poly.pdbx_seq_one_letter_code
_entity_poly.pdbx_strand_id
1 'polypeptide(L)'
;MPHMVNIRYFGYLGVFLLVLTAALAALFGLGNLHGAIAVQIGLPVLAGLFGVAGGFANPLRERVGALRLVGLTDISLGASMAASALTATDALVFRAVVVLGGACLALIGVNYLAGGRFFDAGDVDV
;
A
#
# COMPACT_ATOMS: atom_id res chain seq x y z
N MET A 1 -11.26 15.05 22.48
CA MET A 1 -10.68 13.70 22.60
C MET A 1 -9.82 13.50 21.36
N PRO A 2 -8.49 13.32 21.48
CA PRO A 2 -7.65 13.06 20.33
C PRO A 2 -8.14 11.78 19.63
N HIS A 3 -8.29 11.85 18.30
CA HIS A 3 -8.79 10.74 17.51
C HIS A 3 -7.63 9.75 17.31
N MET A 4 -7.57 8.71 18.13
CA MET A 4 -6.49 7.73 18.07
C MET A 4 -6.67 6.82 16.85
N VAL A 5 -5.65 6.70 16.01
CA VAL A 5 -5.67 5.81 14.84
C VAL A 5 -5.15 4.44 15.28
N ASN A 6 -5.99 3.42 15.20
CA ASN A 6 -5.59 2.05 15.53
C ASN A 6 -4.77 1.45 14.37
N ILE A 7 -3.49 1.21 14.61
CA ILE A 7 -2.57 0.76 13.57
C ILE A 7 -2.89 -0.64 13.01
N ARG A 8 -3.69 -1.43 13.74
CA ARG A 8 -4.15 -2.76 13.30
C ARG A 8 -4.99 -2.69 12.03
N TYR A 9 -5.66 -1.57 11.76
CA TYR A 9 -6.41 -1.40 10.51
C TYR A 9 -5.50 -1.52 9.28
N PHE A 10 -4.26 -1.02 9.33
CA PHE A 10 -3.29 -1.19 8.26
C PHE A 10 -2.83 -2.65 8.14
N GLY A 11 -2.75 -3.37 9.25
CA GLY A 11 -2.53 -4.81 9.27
C GLY A 11 -3.63 -5.58 8.54
N TYR A 12 -4.89 -5.28 8.84
CA TYR A 12 -6.04 -5.91 8.16
C TYR A 12 -6.12 -5.55 6.68
N LEU A 13 -5.84 -4.29 6.32
CA LEU A 13 -5.72 -3.88 4.93
C LEU A 13 -4.61 -4.68 4.23
N GLY A 14 -3.47 -4.86 4.89
CA GLY A 14 -2.36 -5.65 4.37
C GLY A 14 -2.76 -7.11 4.12
N VAL A 15 -3.43 -7.75 5.07
CA VAL A 15 -3.98 -9.11 4.91
C VAL A 15 -4.96 -9.17 3.74
N PHE A 16 -5.87 -8.20 3.64
CA PHE A 16 -6.84 -8.13 2.55
C PHE A 16 -6.15 -8.04 1.18
N LEU A 17 -5.12 -7.19 1.04
CA LEU A 17 -4.35 -7.07 -0.21
C LEU A 17 -3.65 -8.38 -0.59
N LEU A 18 -3.08 -9.10 0.38
CA LEU A 18 -2.46 -10.40 0.15
C LEU A 18 -3.49 -11.46 -0.28
N VAL A 19 -4.64 -11.51 0.38
CA VAL A 19 -5.72 -12.44 0.01
C VAL A 19 -6.25 -12.13 -1.39
N LEU A 20 -6.46 -10.85 -1.69
CA LEU A 20 -6.96 -10.40 -2.99
C LEU A 20 -5.96 -10.76 -4.11
N THR A 21 -4.68 -10.46 -3.93
CA THR A 21 -3.63 -10.80 -4.91
C THR A 21 -3.48 -12.29 -5.10
N ALA A 22 -3.54 -13.09 -4.03
CA ALA A 22 -3.52 -14.54 -4.11
C ALA A 22 -4.74 -15.09 -4.87
N ALA A 23 -5.93 -14.55 -4.62
CA ALA A 23 -7.15 -14.94 -5.32
C ALA A 23 -7.08 -14.61 -6.83
N LEU A 24 -6.56 -13.43 -7.18
CA LEU A 24 -6.34 -13.05 -8.58
C LEU A 24 -5.31 -13.97 -9.24
N ALA A 25 -4.18 -14.24 -8.58
CA ALA A 25 -3.17 -15.14 -9.09
C ALA A 25 -3.69 -16.58 -9.30
N ALA A 26 -4.57 -17.06 -8.41
CA ALA A 26 -5.21 -18.37 -8.53
C ALA A 26 -6.23 -18.39 -9.68
N LEU A 27 -6.99 -17.32 -9.89
CA LEU A 27 -8.02 -17.23 -10.94
C LEU A 27 -7.40 -17.09 -12.34
N PHE A 28 -6.38 -16.26 -12.49
CA PHE A 28 -5.74 -15.97 -13.77
C PHE A 28 -4.55 -16.87 -14.09
N GLY A 29 -4.02 -17.59 -13.09
CA GLY A 29 -2.88 -18.48 -13.22
C GLY A 29 -1.52 -17.76 -13.18
N LEU A 30 -0.55 -18.37 -12.49
CA LEU A 30 0.81 -17.82 -12.35
C LEU A 30 1.56 -17.73 -13.69
N GLY A 31 1.23 -18.60 -14.63
CA GLY A 31 1.82 -18.62 -15.97
C GLY A 31 1.41 -17.45 -16.86
N ASN A 32 0.62 -16.49 -16.37
CA ASN A 32 0.30 -15.24 -17.06
C ASN A 32 0.99 -14.01 -16.42
N LEU A 33 1.78 -14.22 -15.36
CA LEU A 33 2.45 -13.16 -14.61
C LEU A 33 3.78 -12.78 -15.27
N HIS A 34 3.70 -11.95 -16.31
CA HIS A 34 4.90 -11.46 -17.00
C HIS A 34 4.82 -9.96 -17.26
N GLY A 35 5.97 -9.31 -17.37
CA GLY A 35 6.09 -7.89 -17.71
C GLY A 35 5.27 -6.99 -16.77
N ALA A 36 4.40 -6.17 -17.34
CA ALA A 36 3.60 -5.20 -16.59
C ALA A 36 2.64 -5.85 -15.58
N ILE A 37 2.10 -7.04 -15.87
CA ILE A 37 1.19 -7.76 -14.97
C ILE A 37 1.92 -8.20 -13.70
N ALA A 38 3.15 -8.70 -13.84
CA ALA A 38 3.97 -9.09 -12.70
C ALA A 38 4.26 -7.90 -11.76
N VAL A 39 4.51 -6.71 -12.32
CA VAL A 39 4.70 -5.48 -11.53
C VAL A 39 3.39 -5.07 -10.83
N GLN A 40 2.26 -5.12 -11.53
CA GLN A 40 0.95 -4.77 -10.98
C GLN A 40 0.47 -5.69 -9.88
N ILE A 41 0.85 -6.97 -9.88
CA ILE A 41 0.55 -7.88 -8.77
C ILE A 41 1.62 -7.81 -7.68
N GLY A 42 2.89 -7.62 -8.05
CA GLY A 42 3.99 -7.53 -7.10
C GLY A 42 3.87 -6.33 -6.16
N LEU A 43 3.44 -5.17 -6.66
CA LEU A 43 3.33 -3.95 -5.85
C LEU A 43 2.25 -4.06 -4.73
N PRO A 44 1.03 -4.56 -4.99
CA PRO A 44 0.06 -4.84 -3.94
C PRO A 44 0.49 -5.96 -2.98
N VAL A 45 1.27 -6.94 -3.44
CA VAL A 45 1.87 -7.94 -2.53
C VAL A 45 2.85 -7.26 -1.58
N LEU A 46 3.75 -6.40 -2.07
CA LEU A 46 4.66 -5.63 -1.23
C LEU A 46 3.90 -4.72 -0.26
N ALA A 47 2.88 -4.00 -0.76
CA ALA A 47 2.00 -3.20 0.08
C ALA A 47 1.37 -4.05 1.19
N GLY A 48 0.85 -5.23 0.84
CA GLY A 48 0.26 -6.19 1.76
C GLY A 48 1.24 -6.63 2.86
N LEU A 49 2.46 -7.02 2.47
CA LEU A 49 3.51 -7.44 3.39
C LEU A 49 3.91 -6.32 4.36
N PHE A 50 4.11 -5.10 3.86
CA PHE A 50 4.43 -3.95 4.70
C PHE A 50 3.26 -3.60 5.62
N GLY A 51 2.02 -3.73 5.17
CA GLY A 51 0.82 -3.43 5.97
C GLY A 51 0.69 -4.39 7.14
N VAL A 52 0.85 -5.69 6.88
CA VAL A 52 0.88 -6.75 7.91
C VAL A 52 2.04 -6.51 8.88
N ALA A 53 3.24 -6.23 8.37
CA ALA A 53 4.41 -5.98 9.20
C ALA A 53 4.26 -4.71 10.05
N GLY A 54 3.59 -3.67 9.56
CA GLY A 54 3.34 -2.45 10.32
C GLY A 54 2.22 -2.60 11.36
N GLY A 55 1.17 -3.36 11.03
CA GLY A 55 -0.05 -3.47 11.85
C GLY A 55 0.00 -4.50 12.98
N PHE A 56 0.90 -5.48 12.93
CA PHE A 56 1.02 -6.52 13.96
C PHE A 56 2.40 -6.53 14.63
N ALA A 57 2.47 -6.92 15.90
CA ALA A 57 3.74 -7.03 16.62
C ALA A 57 4.66 -8.09 15.99
N ASN A 58 5.86 -7.69 15.57
CA ASN A 58 6.89 -8.56 14.99
C ASN A 58 8.28 -7.88 15.04
N PRO A 59 9.38 -8.64 14.86
CA PRO A 59 10.74 -8.09 14.97
C PRO A 59 11.07 -6.99 13.95
N LEU A 60 10.43 -6.99 12.77
CA LEU A 60 10.65 -5.95 11.75
C LEU A 60 10.01 -4.63 12.19
N ARG A 61 8.82 -4.69 12.79
CA ARG A 61 8.11 -3.53 13.37
C ARG A 61 8.95 -2.82 14.43
N GLU A 62 9.60 -3.58 15.30
CA GLU A 62 10.45 -3.06 16.37
C GLU A 62 11.71 -2.35 15.83
N ARG A 63 12.29 -2.87 14.74
CA ARG A 63 13.52 -2.32 14.14
C ARG A 63 13.28 -1.09 13.28
N VAL A 64 12.23 -1.13 12.46
CA VAL A 64 11.97 -0.09 11.44
C VAL A 64 11.02 0.98 11.98
N GLY A 65 10.10 0.60 12.85
CA GLY A 65 9.00 1.42 13.33
C GLY A 65 7.72 1.17 12.54
N ALA A 66 6.61 1.07 13.27
CA ALA A 66 5.32 0.70 12.71
C ALA A 66 4.81 1.71 11.66
N LEU A 67 4.92 3.01 11.96
CA LEU A 67 4.51 4.10 11.07
C LEU A 67 5.26 4.06 9.74
N ARG A 68 6.56 3.74 9.76
CA ARG A 68 7.38 3.67 8.54
C ARG A 68 6.96 2.51 7.65
N LEU A 69 6.62 1.36 8.24
CA LEU A 69 6.11 0.20 7.50
C LEU A 69 4.73 0.48 6.88
N VAL A 70 3.85 1.17 7.62
CA VAL A 70 2.59 1.68 7.06
C VAL A 70 2.86 2.65 5.91
N GLY A 71 3.83 3.55 6.04
CA GLY A 71 4.22 4.45 4.95
C GLY A 71 4.70 3.71 3.69
N LEU A 72 5.46 2.63 3.83
CA LEU A 72 5.85 1.77 2.71
C LEU A 72 4.66 1.05 2.07
N THR A 73 3.62 0.74 2.85
CA THR A 73 2.36 0.19 2.35
C THR A 73 1.69 1.16 1.39
N ASP A 74 1.52 2.41 1.81
CA ASP A 74 0.85 3.44 1.02
C ASP A 74 1.66 3.82 -0.22
N ILE A 75 2.99 3.91 -0.12
CA ILE A 75 3.86 4.16 -1.29
C ILE A 75 3.74 3.03 -2.31
N SER A 76 3.79 1.78 -1.85
CA SER A 76 3.71 0.61 -2.74
C SER A 76 2.34 0.51 -3.42
N LEU A 77 1.26 0.80 -2.67
CA LEU A 77 -0.10 0.81 -3.21
C LEU A 77 -0.31 1.98 -4.19
N GLY A 78 0.20 3.17 -3.87
CA GLY A 78 0.16 4.33 -4.76
C GLY A 78 0.95 4.09 -6.07
N ALA A 79 2.11 3.44 -5.98
CA ALA A 79 2.87 3.03 -7.15
C ALA A 79 2.12 1.99 -7.99
N SER A 80 1.41 1.04 -7.36
CA SER A 80 0.56 0.07 -8.07
C SER A 80 -0.54 0.77 -8.87
N MET A 81 -1.20 1.76 -8.26
CA MET A 81 -2.20 2.58 -8.94
C MET A 81 -1.58 3.27 -10.17
N ALA A 82 -0.47 3.97 -10.02
CA ALA A 82 0.21 4.61 -11.14
C ALA A 82 0.60 3.60 -12.25
N ALA A 83 1.07 2.41 -11.88
CA ALA A 83 1.40 1.34 -12.83
C ALA A 83 0.17 0.81 -13.59
N SER A 84 -1.01 0.81 -12.96
CA SER A 84 -2.27 0.44 -13.63
C SER A 84 -2.74 1.46 -14.68
N ALA A 85 -2.40 2.73 -14.49
CA ALA A 85 -2.69 3.77 -15.47
C ALA A 85 -1.90 3.60 -16.78
N LEU A 86 -0.71 2.98 -16.73
CA LEU A 86 0.12 2.71 -17.91
C LEU A 86 -0.46 1.60 -18.81
N THR A 87 -1.32 0.74 -18.27
CA THR A 87 -1.91 -0.39 -19.02
C THR A 87 -3.36 -0.13 -19.45
N ALA A 88 -4.02 0.88 -18.90
CA ALA A 88 -5.41 1.20 -19.26
C ALA A 88 -5.45 1.89 -20.62
N THR A 89 -6.12 1.35 -21.64
CA THR A 89 -6.00 1.83 -23.03
C THR A 89 -6.82 3.10 -23.35
N ASP A 90 -8.04 3.27 -22.82
CA ASP A 90 -9.03 4.19 -23.44
C ASP A 90 -9.72 5.20 -22.51
N ALA A 91 -9.14 5.58 -21.37
CA ALA A 91 -9.77 6.58 -20.50
C ALA A 91 -8.76 7.55 -19.86
N LEU A 92 -8.53 8.69 -20.51
CA LEU A 92 -7.67 9.77 -20.00
C LEU A 92 -8.08 10.22 -18.59
N VAL A 93 -9.39 10.36 -18.36
CA VAL A 93 -9.95 10.73 -17.05
C VAL A 93 -9.62 9.67 -16.00
N PHE A 94 -9.81 8.38 -16.32
CA PHE A 94 -9.47 7.28 -15.42
C PHE A 94 -7.97 7.27 -15.08
N ARG A 95 -7.09 7.39 -16.09
CA ARG A 95 -5.65 7.49 -15.90
C ARG A 95 -5.29 8.66 -14.97
N ALA A 96 -5.86 9.84 -15.22
CA ALA A 96 -5.61 11.03 -14.40
C ALA A 96 -6.04 10.80 -12.94
N VAL A 97 -7.25 10.28 -12.71
CA VAL A 97 -7.76 9.98 -11.36
C VAL A 97 -6.88 8.97 -10.64
N VAL A 98 -6.48 7.89 -11.32
CA VAL A 98 -5.67 6.82 -10.73
C VAL A 98 -4.25 7.29 -10.42
N VAL A 99 -3.62 8.07 -11.31
CA VAL A 99 -2.29 8.64 -11.07
C VAL A 99 -2.32 9.66 -9.94
N LEU A 100 -3.30 10.56 -9.93
CA LEU A 100 -3.44 11.55 -8.86
C LEU A 100 -3.76 10.89 -7.51
N GLY A 101 -4.68 9.92 -7.50
CA GLY A 101 -5.00 9.13 -6.31
C GLY A 101 -3.78 8.37 -5.78
N GLY A 102 -3.02 7.73 -6.67
CA GLY A 102 -1.78 7.05 -6.33
C GLY A 102 -0.70 7.99 -5.81
N ALA A 103 -0.56 9.18 -6.39
CA ALA A 103 0.37 10.21 -5.93
C ALA A 103 0.00 10.73 -4.53
N CYS A 104 -1.28 11.01 -4.28
CA CYS A 104 -1.77 11.38 -2.95
C CYS A 104 -1.44 10.30 -1.91
N LEU A 105 -1.70 9.03 -2.24
CA LEU A 105 -1.39 7.91 -1.35
C LEU A 105 0.12 7.81 -1.06
N ALA A 106 0.95 7.94 -2.10
CA ALA A 106 2.39 7.93 -1.95
C ALA A 106 2.90 9.08 -1.08
N LEU A 107 2.33 10.29 -1.22
CA LEU A 107 2.68 11.44 -0.38
C LEU A 107 2.29 11.21 1.09
N ILE A 108 1.13 10.61 1.36
CA ILE A 108 0.74 10.20 2.72
C ILE A 108 1.77 9.20 3.27
N GLY A 109 2.15 8.21 2.48
CA GLY A 109 3.16 7.23 2.88
C GLY A 109 4.54 7.85 3.14
N VAL A 110 4.96 8.82 2.33
CA VAL A 110 6.20 9.59 2.55
C VAL A 110 6.13 10.39 3.85
N ASN A 111 4.98 10.98 4.17
CA ASN A 111 4.78 11.65 5.45
C ASN A 111 4.93 10.69 6.63
N TYR A 112 4.36 9.48 6.54
CA TYR A 112 4.53 8.43 7.55
C TYR A 112 5.98 7.96 7.67
N LEU A 113 6.72 7.82 6.55
CA LEU A 113 8.16 7.54 6.59
C LEU A 113 8.95 8.64 7.31
N ALA A 114 8.55 9.89 7.11
CA ALA A 114 9.13 11.06 7.76
C ALA A 114 8.68 11.24 9.22
N GLY A 115 7.84 10.35 9.76
CA GLY A 115 7.36 10.42 11.14
C GLY A 115 6.24 11.44 11.35
N GLY A 116 5.45 11.76 10.33
CA GLY A 116 4.36 12.74 10.44
C GLY A 116 4.82 14.21 10.38
N ARG A 117 6.01 14.48 9.83
CA ARG A 117 6.60 15.83 9.82
C ARG A 117 5.86 16.86 8.96
N PHE A 118 5.15 16.43 7.92
CA PHE A 118 4.54 17.32 6.93
C PHE A 118 3.03 17.45 7.12
N PHE A 119 2.37 16.38 7.56
CA PHE A 119 0.95 16.35 7.91
C PHE A 119 0.78 15.65 9.25
N ASP A 120 -0.10 16.18 10.10
CA ASP A 120 -0.46 15.55 11.37
C ASP A 120 -1.01 14.14 11.12
N ALA A 121 -0.32 13.14 11.66
CA ALA A 121 -0.70 11.73 11.52
C ALA A 121 -1.67 11.28 12.62
N GLY A 122 -2.02 12.17 13.56
CA GLY A 122 -2.75 11.84 14.78
C GLY A 122 -1.90 11.01 15.76
N ASP A 123 -2.41 10.84 16.97
CA ASP A 123 -1.82 9.92 17.94
C ASP A 123 -2.09 8.48 17.49
N VAL A 124 -1.03 7.72 17.26
CA VAL A 124 -1.11 6.33 16.81
C VAL A 124 -1.07 5.41 18.01
N ASP A 125 -2.11 4.58 18.16
CA ASP A 125 -2.14 3.53 19.18
C ASP A 125 -1.40 2.30 18.62
N VAL A 126 -0.25 1.98 19.23
CA VAL A 126 0.75 1.00 18.75
C VAL A 126 0.57 -0.36 19.44
#